data_AF-A0A0P9C7G3-F1
#
_entry.id   AF-A0A0P9C7G3-F1
#
_cell.length_a   1.000
_cell.length_b   1.000
_cell.length_c   1.000
_cell.angle_alpha   90.00
_cell.angle_beta   90.00
_cell.angle_gamma   90.00
#
_symmetry.space_group_name_H-M   'P 1'
#
loop_
_entity.id
_entity.type
_entity.pdbx_description
1 polymer ?
#
loop_
_entity_poly.entity_id
_entity_poly.type
_entity_poly.pdbx_seq_one_letter_code
_entity_poly.pdbx_strand_id
1 'polypeptide(L)'
;MVVVFATIVVWIAVTVFWVVPKKMLPFEIIFLFLVDTVLELGTIAVLTANLKFIQLSPGMGNLIADLMFRLIELPLLLVTTSSLFLHASKTVKWGGVTAIIVFTLLVQKLLLWQGILRFHHWNLFFSLVYMLVFVSFSRAMTWVIMRASPRKAL
;
A
#
# COMPACT_ATOMS: atom_id res chain seq x y z
N MET A 1 15.39 -4.95 -16.76
CA MET A 1 14.03 -4.56 -17.22
C MET A 1 13.02 -4.50 -16.07
N VAL A 2 12.92 -5.53 -15.23
CA VAL A 2 12.01 -5.57 -14.06
C VAL A 2 12.14 -4.34 -13.13
N VAL A 3 13.37 -3.94 -12.78
CA VAL A 3 13.60 -2.77 -11.92
C VAL A 3 13.09 -1.47 -12.55
N VAL A 4 13.34 -1.25 -13.85
CA VAL A 4 12.85 -0.06 -14.57
C VAL A 4 11.33 0.02 -14.55
N PHE A 5 10.67 -1.13 -14.75
CA PHE A 5 9.22 -1.24 -14.65
C PHE A 5 8.72 -0.93 -13.24
N ALA A 6 9.34 -1.49 -12.21
CA ALA A 6 8.99 -1.22 -10.81
C ALA A 6 9.15 0.26 -10.47
N THR A 7 10.22 0.90 -10.94
CA THR A 7 10.44 2.33 -10.81
C THR A 7 9.29 3.14 -11.42
N ILE A 8 8.85 2.82 -12.64
CA ILE A 8 7.74 3.53 -13.30
C ILE A 8 6.44 3.43 -12.47
N VAL A 9 6.10 2.23 -12.02
CA VAL A 9 4.87 2.00 -11.23
C VAL A 9 4.92 2.73 -9.89
N VAL A 10 6.07 2.71 -9.20
CA VAL A 10 6.27 3.46 -7.96
C VAL A 10 6.13 4.96 -8.20
N TRP A 11 6.66 5.48 -9.31
CA TRP A 11 6.49 6.89 -9.68
C TRP A 11 5.03 7.26 -9.95
N ILE A 12 4.23 6.35 -10.50
CA ILE A 12 2.77 6.56 -10.62
C ILE A 12 2.16 6.72 -9.23
N ALA A 13 2.49 5.84 -8.27
CA ALA A 13 1.98 5.94 -6.90
C ALA A 13 2.42 7.24 -6.19
N VAL A 14 3.67 7.66 -6.38
CA VAL A 14 4.19 8.95 -5.89
C VAL A 14 3.41 10.13 -6.49
N THR A 15 3.11 10.07 -7.79
CA THR A 15 2.36 11.11 -8.50
C THR A 15 0.93 11.20 -7.97
N VAL A 16 0.27 10.06 -7.80
CA VAL A 16 -1.08 9.99 -7.19
C VAL A 16 -1.06 10.58 -5.78
N PHE A 17 -0.08 10.20 -4.96
CA PHE A 17 0.09 10.78 -3.62
C PHE A 17 0.33 12.29 -3.67
N TRP A 18 1.04 12.81 -4.67
CA TRP A 18 1.33 14.23 -4.79
C TRP A 18 0.10 15.04 -5.22
N VAL A 19 -0.71 14.52 -6.15
CA VAL A 19 -1.91 15.20 -6.67
C VAL A 19 -3.05 15.22 -5.64
N VAL A 20 -3.15 14.20 -4.78
CA VAL A 20 -4.24 14.13 -3.78
C VAL A 20 -4.03 15.19 -2.70
N PRO A 21 -5.03 16.05 -2.42
CA PRO A 21 -4.91 17.09 -1.41
C PRO A 21 -4.76 16.50 -0.01
N LYS A 22 -3.67 16.87 0.68
CA LYS A 22 -3.34 16.41 2.02
C LYS A 22 -3.77 17.45 3.03
N LYS A 23 -4.59 17.05 4.00
CA LYS A 23 -4.84 17.89 5.20
C LYS A 23 -4.28 17.28 6.47
N MET A 24 -3.50 16.20 6.35
CA MET A 24 -2.71 15.67 7.44
C MET A 24 -1.45 16.53 7.60
N LEU A 25 -1.00 16.72 8.84
CA LEU A 25 0.29 17.37 9.11
C LEU A 25 1.42 16.46 8.58
N PRO A 26 2.57 17.02 8.16
CA PRO A 26 3.69 16.21 7.66
C PRO A 26 4.10 15.09 8.63
N PHE A 27 4.07 15.35 9.94
CA PHE A 27 4.37 14.34 10.95
C PHE A 27 3.34 13.20 10.98
N GLU A 28 2.04 13.50 10.86
CA GLU A 28 0.98 12.50 10.82
C GLU A 28 1.11 11.58 9.60
N ILE A 29 1.50 12.16 8.45
CA ILE A 29 1.78 11.45 7.20
C ILE A 29 2.96 10.49 7.38
N ILE A 30 4.09 10.98 7.92
CA ILE A 30 5.30 10.18 8.15
C ILE A 30 5.01 9.05 9.13
N PHE A 31 4.29 9.35 10.22
CA PHE A 31 3.91 8.34 11.20
C PHE A 31 3.04 7.25 10.58
N LEU A 32 2.01 7.62 9.82
CA LEU A 32 1.14 6.65 9.16
C LEU A 32 1.92 5.80 8.14
N PHE A 33 2.81 6.41 7.36
CA PHE A 33 3.69 5.71 6.44
C PHE A 33 4.57 4.67 7.14
N LEU A 34 5.16 5.03 8.29
CA LEU A 34 5.99 4.12 9.08
C LEU A 34 5.18 2.95 9.64
N VAL A 35 4.00 3.21 10.21
CA VAL A 35 3.15 2.16 10.78
C VAL A 35 2.67 1.20 9.68
N ASP A 36 2.23 1.73 8.54
CA ASP A 36 1.79 0.91 7.40
C ASP A 36 2.95 0.07 6.84
N THR A 37 4.17 0.61 6.81
CA THR A 37 5.38 -0.13 6.40
C THR A 37 5.73 -1.26 7.36
N VAL A 38 5.68 -1.01 8.67
CA VAL A 38 5.94 -2.03 9.71
C VAL A 38 4.89 -3.14 9.62
N LEU A 39 3.62 -2.79 9.43
CA LEU A 39 2.55 -3.77 9.26
C LEU A 39 2.78 -4.66 8.03
N GLU A 40 3.16 -4.08 6.90
CA GLU A 40 3.48 -4.86 5.70
C GLU A 40 4.67 -5.78 5.97
N LEU A 41 5.83 -5.25 6.38
CA LEU A 41 7.01 -6.09 6.63
C LEU A 41 6.74 -7.22 7.63
N GLY A 42 5.92 -6.97 8.66
CA GLY A 42 5.48 -8.01 9.58
C GLY A 42 4.58 -9.06 8.91
N THR A 43 3.60 -8.62 8.12
CA THR A 43 2.65 -9.52 7.47
C THR A 43 3.34 -10.39 6.41
N ILE A 44 4.22 -9.82 5.59
CA ILE A 44 4.96 -10.60 4.59
C ILE A 44 5.93 -11.58 5.25
N ALA A 45 6.58 -11.20 6.35
CA ALA A 45 7.45 -12.10 7.09
C ALA A 45 6.66 -13.32 7.57
N VAL A 46 5.45 -13.12 8.10
CA VAL A 46 4.56 -14.23 8.49
C VAL A 46 4.14 -15.06 7.27
N LEU A 47 3.72 -14.43 6.18
CA LEU A 47 3.26 -15.13 4.97
C LEU A 47 4.37 -15.94 4.28
N THR A 48 5.62 -15.47 4.35
CA THR A 48 6.78 -16.08 3.70
C THR A 48 7.46 -17.11 4.59
N ALA A 49 7.74 -16.76 5.86
CA ALA A 49 8.49 -17.60 6.78
C ALA A 49 7.62 -18.70 7.43
N ASN A 50 6.40 -18.37 7.86
CA ASN A 50 5.54 -19.32 8.57
C ASN A 50 4.60 -20.09 7.63
N LEU A 51 3.97 -19.40 6.68
CA LEU A 51 2.91 -19.98 5.84
C LEU A 51 3.38 -20.46 4.47
N LYS A 52 4.58 -20.06 4.02
CA LYS A 52 5.13 -20.37 2.69
C LYS A 52 4.17 -20.06 1.53
N PHE A 53 3.22 -19.13 1.74
CA PHE A 53 2.21 -18.79 0.73
C PHE A 53 2.79 -18.00 -0.44
N ILE A 54 3.86 -17.26 -0.16
CA ILE A 54 4.56 -16.41 -1.11
C ILE A 54 6.01 -16.87 -1.16
N GLN A 55 6.51 -17.19 -2.35
CA GLN A 55 7.93 -17.41 -2.58
C GLN A 55 8.46 -16.31 -3.52
N LEU A 56 9.50 -15.63 -3.05
CA LEU A 56 10.26 -14.68 -3.86
C LEU A 56 11.12 -15.45 -4.87
N SER A 57 11.03 -15.09 -6.14
CA SER A 57 11.88 -15.70 -7.16
C SER A 57 13.34 -15.30 -6.93
N PRO A 58 14.30 -16.23 -7.05
CA PRO A 58 15.72 -15.89 -6.93
C PRO A 58 16.12 -14.88 -8.02
N GLY A 59 16.71 -13.76 -7.60
CA GLY A 59 17.19 -12.71 -8.51
C GLY A 59 17.22 -11.35 -7.82
N MET A 60 18.40 -10.70 -7.82
CA MET A 60 18.59 -9.41 -7.14
C MET A 60 17.66 -8.31 -7.68
N GLY A 61 17.41 -8.29 -9.00
CA GLY A 61 16.47 -7.35 -9.60
C GLY A 61 15.01 -7.56 -9.20
N ASN A 62 14.61 -8.82 -8.98
CA ASN A 62 13.25 -9.17 -8.54
C ASN A 62 13.04 -8.81 -7.07
N LEU A 63 14.07 -9.03 -6.24
CA LEU A 63 14.07 -8.62 -4.84
C LEU A 63 13.94 -7.10 -4.70
N ILE A 64 14.73 -6.34 -5.47
CA ILE A 64 14.66 -4.87 -5.44
C ILE A 64 13.28 -4.39 -5.87
N ALA A 65 12.72 -4.95 -6.95
CA ALA A 65 11.38 -4.58 -7.41
C ALA A 65 10.31 -4.87 -6.36
N ASP A 66 10.30 -6.05 -5.74
CA ASP A 66 9.36 -6.39 -4.67
C ASP A 66 9.49 -5.44 -3.46
N LEU A 67 10.72 -5.13 -3.04
CA LEU A 67 10.98 -4.16 -1.98
C LEU A 67 10.46 -2.76 -2.33
N MET A 68 10.63 -2.31 -3.57
CA MET A 68 10.12 -1.00 -4.01
C MET A 68 8.59 -0.94 -3.93
N PHE A 69 7.90 -1.99 -4.33
CA PHE A 69 6.43 -2.06 -4.22
C PHE A 69 5.97 -2.07 -2.76
N ARG A 70 6.67 -2.81 -1.89
CA ARG A 70 6.25 -2.98 -0.49
C ARG A 70 6.64 -1.85 0.44
N LEU A 71 7.80 -1.24 0.21
CA LEU A 71 8.32 -0.18 1.07
C LEU A 71 7.91 1.22 0.62
N ILE A 72 7.56 1.39 -0.65
CA ILE A 72 7.27 2.71 -1.22
C ILE A 72 5.84 2.76 -1.73
N GLU A 73 5.48 1.93 -2.71
CA GLU A 73 4.18 2.00 -3.37
C GLU A 73 3.02 1.76 -2.39
N LEU A 74 3.00 0.60 -1.71
CA LEU A 74 1.91 0.22 -0.82
C LEU A 74 1.69 1.22 0.33
N PRO A 75 2.70 1.58 1.13
CA PRO A 75 2.53 2.57 2.20
C PRO A 75 2.06 3.94 1.68
N LEU A 76 2.58 4.41 0.53
CA LEU A 76 2.12 5.67 -0.07
C LEU A 76 0.65 5.62 -0.50
N LEU A 77 0.23 4.50 -1.10
CA LEU A 77 -1.15 4.31 -1.51
C LEU A 77 -2.08 4.26 -0.29
N LEU A 78 -1.65 3.62 0.82
CA LEU A 78 -2.43 3.58 2.06
C LEU A 78 -2.57 4.97 2.69
N VAL A 79 -1.49 5.74 2.78
CA VAL A 79 -1.53 7.15 3.22
C VAL A 79 -2.46 7.98 2.32
N THR A 80 -2.46 7.72 1.01
CA THR A 80 -3.36 8.37 0.05
C THR A 80 -4.81 8.00 0.32
N THR A 81 -5.12 6.72 0.54
CA THR A 81 -6.49 6.28 0.89
C THR A 81 -6.95 6.97 2.17
N SER A 82 -6.10 7.02 3.19
CA SER A 82 -6.36 7.69 4.46
C SER A 82 -6.65 9.18 4.26
N SER A 83 -5.89 9.86 3.40
CA SER A 83 -6.14 11.26 3.03
C SER A 83 -7.49 11.46 2.30
N LEU A 84 -7.85 10.55 1.40
CA LEU A 84 -9.15 10.54 0.71
C LEU A 84 -10.31 10.32 1.68
N PHE A 85 -10.14 9.42 2.67
CA PHE A 85 -11.18 9.13 3.66
C PHE A 85 -11.59 10.36 4.48
N LEU A 86 -10.67 11.30 4.67
CA LEU A 86 -10.86 12.50 5.47
C LEU A 86 -11.56 13.65 4.73
N HIS A 87 -11.38 13.79 3.41
CA HIS A 87 -11.72 15.03 2.71
C HIS A 87 -12.46 14.89 1.39
N ALA A 88 -12.46 13.69 0.79
CA ALA A 88 -13.13 13.51 -0.47
C ALA A 88 -14.65 13.43 -0.27
N SER A 89 -15.41 14.00 -1.22
CA SER A 89 -16.85 13.77 -1.32
C SER A 89 -17.11 12.26 -1.41
N LYS A 90 -18.32 11.80 -1.00
CA LYS A 90 -18.64 10.36 -0.97
C LYS A 90 -18.26 9.65 -2.27
N THR A 91 -18.50 10.28 -3.42
CA THR A 91 -18.15 9.76 -4.75
C THR A 91 -16.64 9.70 -4.98
N VAL A 92 -15.89 10.78 -4.71
CA VAL A 92 -14.43 10.82 -4.90
C VAL A 92 -13.71 9.89 -3.93
N LYS A 93 -14.23 9.75 -2.71
CA LYS A 93 -13.72 8.89 -1.66
C LYS A 93 -13.77 7.42 -2.06
N TRP A 94 -14.96 6.92 -2.38
CA TRP A 94 -15.13 5.52 -2.74
C TRP A 94 -14.55 5.23 -4.13
N GLY A 95 -14.64 6.17 -5.07
CA GLY A 95 -14.01 6.07 -6.38
C GLY A 95 -12.49 5.95 -6.28
N GLY A 96 -11.84 6.85 -5.52
CA GLY A 96 -10.39 6.85 -5.34
C GLY A 96 -9.88 5.61 -4.58
N VAL A 97 -10.56 5.18 -3.52
CA VAL A 97 -10.20 3.96 -2.79
C VAL A 97 -10.34 2.73 -3.70
N THR A 98 -11.42 2.65 -4.47
CA THR A 98 -11.63 1.54 -5.42
C THR A 98 -10.56 1.55 -6.50
N ALA A 99 -10.21 2.73 -7.04
CA ALA A 99 -9.14 2.87 -8.03
C ALA A 99 -7.78 2.41 -7.49
N ILE A 100 -7.45 2.76 -6.24
CA ILE A 100 -6.21 2.32 -5.58
C ILE A 100 -6.18 0.79 -5.39
N ILE A 101 -7.30 0.20 -4.95
CA ILE A 101 -7.41 -1.26 -4.80
C ILE A 101 -7.24 -1.95 -6.16
N VAL A 102 -7.96 -1.48 -7.19
CA VAL A 102 -7.86 -2.05 -8.55
C VAL A 102 -6.45 -1.90 -9.10
N PHE A 103 -5.81 -0.74 -8.94
CA PHE A 103 -4.44 -0.49 -9.35
C PHE A 103 -3.48 -1.48 -8.68
N THR A 104 -3.58 -1.67 -7.37
CA THR A 104 -2.70 -2.59 -6.63
C THR A 104 -2.91 -4.04 -7.06
N LEU A 105 -4.16 -4.45 -7.34
CA LEU A 105 -4.46 -5.78 -7.87
C LEU A 105 -3.86 -5.99 -9.27
N LEU A 106 -3.88 -4.95 -10.12
CA LEU A 106 -3.24 -4.99 -11.43
C LEU A 106 -1.72 -5.12 -11.31
N VAL A 107 -1.09 -4.31 -10.45
CA VAL A 107 0.36 -4.38 -10.17
C VAL A 107 0.74 -5.78 -9.66
N GLN A 108 -0.03 -6.34 -8.74
CA GLN A 108 0.20 -7.69 -8.24
C GLN A 108 0.05 -8.77 -9.32
N LYS A 109 -0.94 -8.65 -10.19
CA LYS A 109 -1.10 -9.56 -11.34
C LYS A 109 0.06 -9.45 -12.32
N LEU A 110 0.59 -8.25 -12.52
CA LEU A 110 1.78 -8.03 -13.35
C LEU A 110 3.04 -8.62 -12.73
N LEU A 111 3.21 -8.50 -11.41
CA LEU A 111 4.30 -9.12 -10.65
C LEU A 111 4.28 -10.66 -10.76
N LEU A 112 3.10 -11.25 -10.68
CA LEU A 112 2.87 -12.67 -10.93
C LEU A 112 3.27 -13.07 -12.35
N TRP A 113 2.83 -12.29 -13.35
CA TRP A 113 3.09 -12.58 -14.76
C TRP A 113 4.57 -12.47 -15.11
N GLN A 114 5.30 -11.53 -14.49
CA GLN A 114 6.76 -11.40 -14.62
C GLN A 114 7.53 -12.47 -13.81
N GLY A 115 6.84 -13.34 -13.07
CA GLY A 115 7.46 -14.41 -12.28
C GLY A 115 8.26 -13.90 -11.07
N ILE A 116 8.07 -12.65 -10.66
CA ILE A 116 8.75 -12.04 -9.50
C ILE A 116 8.20 -12.65 -8.21
N LEU A 117 6.88 -12.84 -8.17
CA LEU A 117 6.16 -13.53 -7.11
C LEU A 117 5.67 -14.88 -7.62
N ARG A 118 5.91 -15.95 -6.85
CA ARG A 118 5.25 -17.22 -7.03
C ARG A 118 4.30 -17.47 -5.87
N PHE A 119 3.02 -17.59 -6.19
CA PHE A 119 1.98 -17.95 -5.24
C PHE A 119 1.73 -19.45 -5.30
N HIS A 120 1.87 -20.14 -4.17
CA HIS A 120 1.57 -21.57 -4.12
C HIS A 120 0.08 -21.82 -3.82
N HIS A 121 -0.49 -21.04 -2.89
CA HIS A 121 -1.91 -21.14 -2.49
C HIS A 121 -2.62 -19.77 -2.45
N TRP A 122 -2.00 -18.73 -3.02
CA TRP A 122 -2.52 -17.37 -2.98
C TRP A 122 -3.22 -17.02 -4.28
N ASN A 123 -4.49 -16.63 -4.18
CA ASN A 123 -5.34 -16.24 -5.30
C ASN A 123 -5.63 -14.74 -5.26
N LEU A 124 -6.24 -14.22 -6.33
CA LEU A 124 -6.59 -12.81 -6.44
C LEU A 124 -7.64 -12.38 -5.39
N PHE A 125 -8.43 -13.32 -4.87
CA PHE A 125 -9.36 -13.04 -3.76
C PHE A 125 -8.62 -12.75 -2.45
N PHE A 126 -7.58 -13.52 -2.11
CA PHE A 126 -6.73 -13.24 -0.94
C PHE A 126 -6.01 -11.89 -1.07
N SER A 127 -5.60 -11.51 -2.28
CA SER A 127 -5.09 -10.15 -2.56
C SER A 127 -6.11 -9.05 -2.25
N LEU A 128 -7.38 -9.27 -2.64
CA LEU A 128 -8.44 -8.31 -2.38
C LEU A 128 -8.73 -8.22 -0.88
N VAL A 129 -8.82 -9.35 -0.18
CA VAL A 129 -9.01 -9.39 1.28
C VAL A 129 -7.85 -8.70 1.99
N TYR A 130 -6.61 -8.99 1.57
CA TYR A 130 -5.41 -8.35 2.07
C TYR A 130 -5.49 -6.81 1.95
N MET A 131 -5.81 -6.30 0.76
CA MET A 131 -5.95 -4.86 0.55
C MET A 131 -7.06 -4.25 1.41
N LEU A 132 -8.20 -4.93 1.56
CA LEU A 132 -9.28 -4.45 2.43
C LEU A 132 -8.86 -4.37 3.90
N VAL A 133 -8.09 -5.34 4.39
CA VAL A 133 -7.54 -5.32 5.76
C VAL A 133 -6.60 -4.14 5.95
N PHE A 134 -5.67 -3.92 5.00
CA PHE A 134 -4.71 -2.82 5.08
C PHE A 134 -5.37 -1.45 4.98
N VAL A 135 -6.32 -1.26 4.07
CA VAL A 135 -7.09 -0.01 3.97
C VAL A 135 -7.90 0.24 5.25
N SER A 136 -8.50 -0.80 5.82
CA SER A 136 -9.25 -0.70 7.08
C SER A 136 -8.34 -0.34 8.25
N PHE A 137 -7.15 -0.94 8.30
CA PHE A 137 -6.14 -0.64 9.31
C PHE A 137 -5.60 0.79 9.19
N SER A 138 -5.18 1.22 8.00
CA SER A 138 -4.67 2.58 7.76
C SER A 138 -5.73 3.64 8.12
N ARG A 139 -7.02 3.35 7.84
CA ARG A 139 -8.15 4.16 8.30
C ARG A 139 -8.28 4.18 9.83
N ALA A 140 -8.17 3.04 10.50
CA ALA A 140 -8.23 2.97 11.96
C ALA A 140 -7.08 3.79 12.59
N MET A 141 -5.86 3.66 12.08
CA MET A 141 -4.71 4.43 12.53
C MET A 141 -4.89 5.92 12.29
N THR A 142 -5.41 6.32 11.13
CA THR A 142 -5.77 7.71 10.85
C THR A 142 -6.74 8.27 11.88
N TRP A 143 -7.73 7.48 12.29
CA TRP A 143 -8.68 7.89 13.32
C TRP A 143 -8.05 8.02 14.71
N VAL A 144 -7.12 7.13 15.06
CA VAL A 144 -6.33 7.24 16.30
C VAL A 144 -5.50 8.53 16.29
N ILE A 145 -4.79 8.81 15.19
CA ILE A 145 -3.97 10.01 15.03
C ILE A 145 -4.83 11.27 15.16
N MET A 146 -5.98 11.32 14.47
CA MET A 146 -6.88 12.47 14.58
C MET A 146 -7.43 12.72 15.98
N ARG A 147 -7.63 11.66 16.78
CA ARG A 147 -8.08 11.78 18.17
C ARG A 147 -6.97 12.27 19.10
N ALA A 148 -5.73 11.85 18.83
CA ALA A 148 -4.55 12.27 19.60
C ALA A 148 -4.04 13.66 19.17
N SER A 149 -4.34 14.09 17.94
CA SER A 149 -3.90 15.36 17.39
C SER A 149 -4.69 16.52 18.02
N PRO A 150 -4.02 17.54 18.59
CA PRO A 150 -4.65 18.65 19.31
C PRO A 150 -5.38 19.65 18.40
N ARG A 151 -5.83 19.25 17.20
CA ARG A 151 -6.58 20.07 16.23
C ARG A 151 -7.90 20.68 16.77
N LYS A 152 -8.29 20.35 18.01
CA LYS A 152 -9.41 20.98 18.72
C LYS A 152 -9.01 22.20 19.55
N ALA A 153 -7.73 22.57 19.63
CA ALA A 153 -7.23 23.60 20.53
C ALA A 153 -6.75 24.90 19.86
N LEU A 154 -6.98 25.07 18.55
CA LEU A 154 -6.71 26.30 17.80
C LEU A 154 -7.93 26.71 16.98
#